data_AF-A0A3M1E2V3-F1
#
_entry.id   AF-A0A3M1E2V3-F1
#
_cell.length_a   1.000
_cell.length_b   1.000
_cell.length_c   1.000
_cell.angle_alpha   90.00
_cell.angle_beta   90.00
_cell.angle_gamma   90.00
#
_symmetry.space_group_name_H-M   'P 1'
#
loop_
_entity.id
_entity.type
_entity.pdbx_description
1 polymer ?
#
loop_
_entity_poly.entity_id
_entity_poly.type
_entity_poly.pdbx_seq_one_letter_code
_entity_poly.pdbx_strand_id
1 'polypeptide(L)'
;MAEQPESEVRPAEPSDGPIRSKGPVPPSLPPLALWLGVTGLAVLLLTLLVLLALRPVLFPRRPAGIPLMVTRVSPALSPLPAPALPVVEVGSAQVTLPVPVRLEARGKSFTVHPASRDWLAPTRAQDAALWLNGTVVNYVLGLPDTSENRSLFFALEGDLTLELSDGVRRIFRVSRRSRVPAGDEQPLAQSRPSLTLILLDRQEWQVVEADFAGQIEPTPAAGPAIGLQQPVQVGDVRVTVLEGHAARGGEGLPVGAVVYFVELAVENTSSSPLSTDGLVMELLDGAGNR
;
A
#
# COMPACT_ATOMS: atom_id res chain seq x y z
N MET A 1 -7.17 -14.65 67.51
CA MET A 1 -5.85 -14.89 66.90
C MET A 1 -5.31 -13.53 66.53
N ALA A 2 -4.52 -12.92 67.40
CA ALA A 2 -3.06 -13.13 67.55
C ALA A 2 -2.36 -12.59 66.30
N GLU A 3 -1.41 -11.67 66.34
CA GLU A 3 -0.52 -11.24 67.41
C GLU A 3 0.07 -9.86 67.03
N GLN A 4 0.11 -8.95 68.00
CA GLN A 4 1.18 -7.95 68.20
C GLN A 4 2.54 -8.71 68.34
N PRO A 5 3.75 -8.09 68.32
CA PRO A 5 4.03 -6.86 69.06
C PRO A 5 5.20 -5.97 68.52
N GLU A 6 5.31 -4.73 69.03
CA GLU A 6 6.36 -4.21 69.92
C GLU A 6 7.49 -3.49 69.14
N SER A 7 7.67 -2.16 69.22
CA SER A 7 7.97 -1.25 70.35
C SER A 7 9.46 -0.99 70.49
N GLU A 8 9.86 0.29 70.45
CA GLU A 8 10.83 0.96 71.35
C GLU A 8 11.02 2.38 70.78
N VAL A 9 10.62 3.52 71.37
CA VAL A 9 10.61 4.08 72.73
C VAL A 9 12.01 4.50 73.23
N ARG A 10 12.31 5.80 72.96
CA ARG A 10 12.90 6.83 73.87
C ARG A 10 14.44 6.85 74.10
N PRO A 11 15.01 7.90 74.75
CA PRO A 11 14.89 9.36 74.51
C PRO A 11 16.23 10.15 74.77
N ALA A 12 16.14 11.50 74.69
CA ALA A 12 16.90 12.53 75.44
C ALA A 12 18.18 13.18 74.83
N GLU A 13 18.03 14.47 74.44
CA GLU A 13 18.74 15.71 74.88
C GLU A 13 20.28 15.76 75.12
N PRO A 14 20.92 16.97 75.24
CA PRO A 14 20.96 18.20 74.44
C PRO A 14 22.45 18.64 74.19
N SER A 15 22.74 19.95 74.01
CA SER A 15 24.08 20.62 73.92
C SER A 15 24.65 20.69 72.48
N ASP A 16 25.19 21.77 71.92
CA ASP A 16 25.82 22.99 72.45
C ASP A 16 25.78 24.11 71.38
N GLY A 17 25.96 25.37 71.79
CA GLY A 17 26.02 26.54 70.89
C GLY A 17 27.34 26.71 70.11
N PRO A 18 27.84 27.94 69.93
CA PRO A 18 27.63 28.76 68.72
C PRO A 18 28.95 29.19 68.05
N ILE A 19 29.07 29.27 66.71
CA ILE A 19 30.16 30.06 66.08
C ILE A 19 29.70 30.78 64.80
N ARG A 20 29.71 32.11 64.91
CA ARG A 20 29.67 33.13 63.86
C ARG A 20 31.03 33.19 63.16
N SER A 21 31.12 32.79 61.89
CA SER A 21 32.32 33.04 61.06
C SER A 21 32.05 34.09 59.99
N LYS A 22 32.66 35.28 60.14
CA LYS A 22 32.88 36.24 59.05
C LYS A 22 33.85 35.62 58.04
N GLY A 23 33.47 35.62 56.76
CA GLY A 23 34.31 35.23 55.62
C GLY A 23 34.17 36.23 54.46
N PRO A 24 35.12 36.26 53.52
CA PRO A 24 35.73 37.49 53.03
C PRO A 24 35.06 38.11 51.79
N VAL A 25 35.21 39.43 51.66
CA VAL A 25 34.85 40.25 50.50
C VAL A 25 35.59 39.76 49.25
N PRO A 26 34.92 39.53 48.10
CA PRO A 26 35.58 39.06 46.89
C PRO A 26 36.45 40.16 46.25
N PRO A 27 37.61 39.83 45.69
CA PRO A 27 38.48 40.78 45.01
C PRO A 27 37.83 41.25 43.69
N SER A 28 37.76 42.57 43.52
CA SER A 28 37.38 43.21 42.26
C SER A 28 38.39 42.85 41.16
N LEU A 29 37.95 42.09 40.16
CA LEU A 29 38.75 41.75 38.99
C LEU A 29 39.12 43.04 38.21
N PRO A 30 40.36 43.18 37.74
CA PRO A 30 40.78 44.36 36.99
C PRO A 30 39.99 44.46 35.68
N PRO A 31 39.52 45.66 35.27
CA PRO A 31 38.63 45.85 34.13
C PRO A 31 39.21 45.32 32.80
N LEU A 32 40.54 45.16 32.71
CA LEU A 32 41.25 44.62 31.56
C LEU A 32 40.96 43.13 31.29
N ALA A 33 40.72 42.32 32.34
CA ALA A 33 40.38 40.91 32.19
C ALA A 33 38.97 40.72 31.62
N LEU A 34 38.06 41.67 31.90
CA LEU A 34 36.69 41.66 31.40
C LEU A 34 36.63 42.00 29.90
N TRP A 35 37.46 42.96 29.46
CA TRP A 35 37.59 43.32 28.03
C TRP A 35 38.19 42.19 27.19
N LEU A 36 39.20 41.47 27.70
CA LEU A 36 39.76 40.30 27.02
C LEU A 36 38.74 39.16 26.91
N GLY A 37 37.94 38.93 27.95
CA GLY A 37 36.87 37.93 27.93
C GLY A 37 35.77 38.24 26.90
N VAL A 38 35.31 39.49 26.84
CA VAL A 38 34.26 39.91 25.88
C VAL A 38 34.77 39.84 24.45
N THR A 39 36.01 40.26 24.20
CA THR A 39 36.61 40.23 22.85
C THR A 39 36.83 38.79 22.39
N GLY A 40 37.33 37.92 23.27
CA GLY A 40 37.48 36.48 22.98
C GLY A 40 36.14 35.80 22.69
N LEU A 41 35.11 36.12 23.47
CA LEU A 41 33.76 35.58 23.25
C LEU A 41 33.17 36.05 21.92
N ALA A 42 33.35 37.32 21.55
CA ALA A 42 32.87 37.86 20.29
C ALA A 42 33.53 37.18 19.08
N VAL A 43 34.86 36.97 19.13
CA VAL A 43 35.60 36.27 18.06
C VAL A 43 35.16 34.81 17.96
N LEU A 44 34.96 34.13 19.09
CA LEU A 44 34.46 32.75 19.13
C LEU A 44 33.05 32.64 18.51
N LEU A 45 32.16 33.58 18.84
CA LEU A 45 30.79 33.59 18.31
C LEU A 45 30.78 33.84 16.80
N LEU A 46 31.62 34.78 16.33
CA LEU A 46 31.76 35.06 14.91
C LEU A 46 32.31 33.85 14.15
N THR A 47 33.34 33.19 14.68
CA THR A 47 33.89 31.97 14.05
C THR A 47 32.88 30.84 14.02
N LEU A 48 32.10 30.62 15.09
CA LEU A 48 31.04 29.63 15.12
C LEU A 48 29.96 29.92 14.06
N LEU A 49 29.58 31.19 13.90
CA LEU A 49 28.55 31.60 12.96
C LEU A 49 29.00 31.41 11.50
N VAL A 50 30.26 31.72 11.19
CA VAL A 50 30.88 31.42 9.90
C VAL A 50 30.95 29.91 9.66
N LEU A 51 31.31 29.12 10.67
CA LEU A 51 31.38 27.66 10.56
C LEU A 51 30.00 27.03 10.31
N LEU A 52 28.96 27.56 10.96
CA LEU A 52 27.56 27.17 10.74
C LEU A 52 27.08 27.55 9.33
N ALA A 53 27.45 28.74 8.84
CA ALA A 53 27.11 29.20 7.50
C ALA A 53 27.84 28.41 6.39
N LEU A 54 29.08 27.94 6.65
CA LEU A 54 29.84 27.09 5.72
C LEU A 54 29.48 25.61 5.81
N ARG A 55 28.75 25.18 6.85
CA ARG A 55 28.33 23.79 7.04
C ARG A 55 27.65 23.14 5.82
N PRO A 56 26.74 23.78 5.06
CA PRO A 56 26.15 23.16 3.88
C PRO A 56 27.14 22.95 2.72
N VAL A 57 28.22 23.73 2.67
CA VAL A 57 29.27 23.63 1.63
C VAL A 57 30.32 22.59 2.01
N LEU A 58 30.70 22.52 3.29
CA LEU A 58 31.66 21.56 3.82
C LEU A 58 31.06 20.16 4.02
N PHE A 59 29.75 20.07 4.26
CA PHE A 59 29.01 18.83 4.41
C PHE A 59 27.79 18.84 3.49
N PRO A 60 27.97 18.73 2.15
CA PRO A 60 26.86 18.55 1.25
C PRO A 60 26.09 17.32 1.72
N ARG A 61 24.82 17.50 2.09
CA ARG A 61 23.93 16.42 2.48
C ARG A 61 23.84 15.47 1.28
N ARG A 62 24.61 14.38 1.30
CA ARG A 62 24.35 13.27 0.37
C ARG A 62 22.92 12.81 0.68
N PRO A 63 22.01 12.78 -0.30
CA PRO A 63 20.71 12.18 -0.08
C PRO A 63 20.96 10.79 0.49
N ALA A 64 20.34 10.49 1.62
CA ALA A 64 20.37 9.15 2.18
C ALA A 64 19.85 8.22 1.07
N GLY A 65 20.77 7.45 0.48
CA GLY A 65 20.40 6.43 -0.49
C GLY A 65 19.39 5.54 0.19
N ILE A 66 18.19 5.49 -0.38
CA ILE A 66 17.16 4.54 0.03
C ILE A 66 17.86 3.18 0.09
N PRO A 67 17.85 2.46 1.23
CA PRO A 67 18.47 1.16 1.30
C PRO A 67 17.67 0.24 0.38
N LEU A 68 18.17 0.03 -0.83
CA LEU A 68 17.75 -1.08 -1.67
C LEU A 68 18.14 -2.34 -0.91
N MET A 69 17.17 -3.00 -0.29
CA MET A 69 17.33 -4.38 0.13
C MET A 69 17.67 -5.20 -1.11
N VAL A 70 18.96 -5.47 -1.29
CA VAL A 70 19.40 -6.51 -2.22
C VAL A 70 19.07 -7.83 -1.55
N THR A 71 17.82 -8.27 -1.74
CA THR A 71 17.44 -9.65 -1.50
C THR A 71 18.28 -10.49 -2.46
N ARG A 72 19.40 -11.03 -1.96
CA ARG A 72 20.10 -12.12 -2.65
C ARG A 72 19.12 -13.28 -2.70
N VAL A 73 18.52 -13.45 -3.87
CA VAL A 73 17.84 -14.70 -4.21
C VAL A 73 18.95 -15.74 -4.29
N SER A 74 19.13 -16.50 -3.20
CA SER A 74 19.83 -17.79 -3.29
C SER A 74 19.16 -18.56 -4.42
N PRO A 75 19.90 -19.13 -5.38
CA PRO A 75 19.32 -20.03 -6.37
C PRO A 75 18.83 -21.27 -5.62
N ALA A 76 17.57 -21.23 -5.23
CA ALA A 76 16.84 -22.42 -4.85
C ALA A 76 16.74 -23.28 -6.12
N LEU A 77 17.09 -24.55 -5.94
CA LEU A 77 16.95 -25.64 -6.89
C LEU A 77 15.66 -25.48 -7.72
N SER A 78 15.81 -25.65 -9.03
CA SER A 78 14.79 -25.56 -10.09
C SER A 78 13.34 -25.53 -9.57
N PRO A 79 12.60 -24.41 -9.72
CA PRO A 79 11.17 -24.44 -9.52
C PRO A 79 10.56 -25.36 -10.58
N LEU A 80 9.65 -26.24 -10.15
CA LEU A 80 8.68 -26.88 -11.04
C LEU A 80 8.11 -25.82 -12.00
N PRO A 81 7.86 -26.16 -13.27
CA PRO A 81 7.37 -25.19 -14.25
C PRO A 81 6.09 -24.52 -13.73
N ALA A 82 6.17 -23.20 -13.52
CA ALA A 82 5.00 -22.38 -13.23
C ALA A 82 4.04 -22.50 -14.43
N PRO A 83 2.73 -22.67 -14.19
CA PRO A 83 1.77 -22.73 -15.28
C PRO A 83 1.82 -21.42 -16.08
N ALA A 84 1.82 -21.53 -17.41
CA ALA A 84 1.83 -20.39 -18.30
C ALA A 84 0.58 -19.51 -18.05
N LEU A 85 0.77 -18.19 -18.05
CA LEU A 85 -0.33 -17.24 -17.96
C LEU A 85 -1.25 -17.39 -19.19
N PRO A 86 -2.57 -17.27 -19.03
CA PRO A 86 -3.49 -17.31 -20.17
C PRO A 86 -3.18 -16.15 -21.13
N VAL A 87 -3.01 -16.46 -22.41
CA VAL A 87 -2.80 -15.50 -23.48
C VAL A 87 -4.04 -15.51 -24.37
N VAL A 88 -4.56 -14.33 -24.69
CA VAL A 88 -5.59 -14.17 -25.72
C VAL A 88 -4.97 -13.47 -26.92
N GLU A 89 -5.22 -14.02 -28.11
CA GLU A 89 -4.88 -13.39 -29.37
C GLU A 89 -6.03 -12.48 -29.80
N VAL A 90 -5.76 -11.17 -29.86
CA VAL A 90 -6.66 -10.18 -30.46
C VAL A 90 -6.01 -9.72 -31.75
N GLY A 91 -6.40 -10.31 -32.88
CA GLY A 91 -5.74 -10.07 -34.17
C GLY A 91 -4.33 -10.67 -34.20
N SER A 92 -3.29 -9.83 -34.34
CA SER A 92 -1.87 -10.24 -34.32
C SER A 92 -1.15 -9.94 -33.01
N ALA A 93 -1.85 -9.45 -31.99
CA ALA A 93 -1.28 -9.12 -30.67
C ALA A 93 -1.63 -10.21 -29.65
N GLN A 94 -0.59 -10.73 -28.97
CA GLN A 94 -0.73 -11.61 -27.82
C GLN A 94 -0.86 -10.76 -26.56
N VAL A 95 -2.01 -10.82 -25.89
CA VAL A 95 -2.26 -10.11 -24.65
C VAL A 95 -2.25 -11.11 -23.51
N THR A 96 -1.33 -10.94 -22.56
CA THR A 96 -1.33 -11.70 -21.31
C THR A 96 -2.50 -11.24 -20.46
N LEU A 97 -3.40 -12.17 -20.13
CA LEU A 97 -4.53 -11.85 -19.27
C LEU A 97 -4.10 -11.81 -17.80
N PRO A 98 -4.63 -10.86 -17.02
CA PRO A 98 -4.37 -10.79 -15.59
C PRO A 98 -4.99 -12.02 -14.89
N VAL A 99 -4.23 -12.60 -13.97
CA VAL A 99 -4.63 -13.81 -13.24
C VAL A 99 -5.09 -13.47 -11.83
N PRO A 100 -6.02 -14.23 -11.24
CA PRO A 100 -6.43 -14.01 -9.86
C PRO A 100 -5.29 -14.25 -8.88
N VAL A 101 -5.12 -13.35 -7.91
CA VAL A 101 -4.07 -13.44 -6.89
C VAL A 101 -4.62 -13.49 -5.47
N ARG A 102 -5.80 -12.89 -5.23
CA ARG A 102 -6.45 -12.88 -3.92
C ARG A 102 -7.96 -12.92 -4.05
N LEU A 103 -8.61 -13.69 -3.18
CA LEU A 103 -10.06 -13.72 -3.02
C LEU A 103 -10.40 -13.23 -1.61
N GLU A 104 -11.32 -12.28 -1.51
CA GLU A 104 -11.89 -11.84 -0.23
C GLU A 104 -13.37 -12.19 -0.16
N ALA A 105 -13.74 -12.88 0.92
CA ALA A 105 -15.09 -13.35 1.18
C ALA A 105 -15.42 -13.13 2.66
N ARG A 106 -16.42 -12.29 2.96
CA ARG A 106 -16.85 -11.99 4.34
C ARG A 106 -15.70 -11.53 5.27
N GLY A 107 -14.74 -10.77 4.72
CA GLY A 107 -13.56 -10.30 5.45
C GLY A 107 -12.46 -11.36 5.66
N LYS A 108 -12.66 -12.60 5.17
CA LYS A 108 -11.58 -13.60 5.08
C LYS A 108 -10.89 -13.48 3.72
N SER A 109 -9.57 -13.44 3.74
CA SER A 109 -8.72 -13.35 2.55
C SER A 109 -8.06 -14.69 2.26
N PHE A 110 -8.08 -15.10 1.00
CA PHE A 110 -7.44 -16.31 0.49
C PHE A 110 -6.41 -15.94 -0.57
N THR A 111 -5.22 -16.53 -0.49
CA THR A 111 -4.26 -16.46 -1.60
C THR A 111 -4.74 -17.37 -2.72
N VAL A 112 -4.77 -16.87 -3.95
CA VAL A 112 -5.22 -17.67 -5.09
C VAL A 112 -4.02 -18.33 -5.77
N HIS A 113 -4.11 -19.64 -5.95
CA HIS A 113 -3.12 -20.42 -6.69
C HIS A 113 -3.75 -21.05 -7.94
N PRO A 114 -3.04 -21.05 -9.08
CA PRO A 114 -3.51 -21.73 -10.27
C PRO A 114 -3.50 -23.24 -10.05
N ALA A 115 -4.57 -23.91 -10.48
CA ALA A 115 -4.71 -25.35 -10.45
C ALA A 115 -5.14 -25.88 -11.83
N SER A 116 -4.70 -27.10 -12.14
CA SER A 116 -5.23 -27.85 -13.28
C SER A 116 -6.63 -28.39 -12.96
N ARG A 117 -7.30 -29.01 -13.94
CA ARG A 117 -8.60 -29.68 -13.73
C ARG A 117 -8.59 -30.74 -12.62
N ASP A 118 -7.41 -31.24 -12.25
CA ASP A 118 -7.21 -32.19 -11.16
C ASP A 118 -7.00 -31.52 -9.79
N TRP A 119 -7.62 -30.35 -9.56
CA TRP A 119 -7.55 -29.53 -8.34
C TRP A 119 -8.02 -30.21 -7.03
N LEU A 120 -8.40 -31.49 -7.07
CA LEU A 120 -8.58 -32.34 -5.89
C LEU A 120 -7.24 -32.77 -5.26
N ALA A 121 -6.10 -32.42 -5.85
CA ALA A 121 -4.80 -32.57 -5.21
C ALA A 121 -4.78 -31.75 -3.91
N PRO A 122 -4.50 -32.37 -2.74
CA PRO A 122 -4.67 -31.75 -1.44
C PRO A 122 -3.69 -30.59 -1.27
N THR A 123 -4.19 -29.38 -1.50
CA THR A 123 -3.45 -28.19 -1.13
C THR A 123 -3.63 -28.03 0.37
N ARG A 124 -2.57 -28.31 1.14
CA ARG A 124 -2.56 -28.25 2.62
C ARG A 124 -2.64 -26.82 3.17
N ALA A 125 -2.75 -25.82 2.31
CA ALA A 125 -2.87 -24.42 2.74
C ALA A 125 -4.34 -24.12 3.06
N GLN A 126 -4.62 -23.89 4.34
CA GLN A 126 -5.97 -23.62 4.85
C GLN A 126 -6.51 -22.26 4.38
N ASP A 127 -5.62 -21.34 3.99
CA ASP A 127 -5.94 -19.98 3.52
C ASP A 127 -5.63 -19.79 2.03
N ALA A 128 -5.76 -20.87 1.26
CA ALA A 128 -5.58 -20.87 -0.19
C ALA A 128 -6.89 -21.17 -0.92
N ALA A 129 -7.12 -20.45 -2.01
CA ALA A 129 -8.12 -20.75 -3.02
C ALA A 129 -7.42 -21.29 -4.28
N LEU A 130 -8.01 -22.29 -4.91
CA LEU A 130 -7.49 -22.90 -6.14
C LEU A 130 -8.28 -22.38 -7.32
N TRP A 131 -7.68 -21.57 -8.17
CA TRP A 131 -8.31 -21.10 -9.39
C TRP A 131 -8.12 -22.13 -10.50
N LEU A 132 -9.21 -22.54 -11.14
CA LEU A 132 -9.14 -23.39 -12.32
C LEU A 132 -8.51 -22.60 -13.47
N ASN A 133 -7.27 -22.93 -13.80
CA ASN A 133 -6.48 -22.15 -14.75
C ASN A 133 -7.20 -22.09 -16.12
N GLY A 134 -7.25 -20.88 -16.69
CA GLY A 134 -7.91 -20.58 -17.95
C GLY A 134 -9.36 -20.10 -17.82
N THR A 135 -9.92 -20.08 -16.60
CA THR A 135 -11.27 -19.54 -16.36
C THR A 135 -11.23 -18.04 -16.11
N VAL A 136 -11.46 -17.25 -17.18
CA VAL A 136 -11.27 -15.79 -17.19
C VAL A 136 -12.55 -14.99 -17.38
N VAL A 137 -13.65 -15.64 -17.81
CA VAL A 137 -14.98 -15.02 -17.94
C VAL A 137 -15.81 -15.32 -16.69
N ASN A 138 -15.88 -16.60 -16.33
CA ASN A 138 -16.40 -17.04 -15.05
C ASN A 138 -15.21 -17.54 -14.21
N TYR A 139 -14.77 -16.77 -13.22
CA TYR A 139 -13.63 -17.19 -12.40
C TYR A 139 -14.04 -18.34 -11.49
N VAL A 140 -13.52 -19.54 -11.76
CA VAL A 140 -13.84 -20.72 -10.95
C VAL A 140 -12.77 -20.93 -9.91
N LEU A 141 -13.14 -20.81 -8.63
CA LEU A 141 -12.26 -20.97 -7.48
C LEU A 141 -12.74 -22.11 -6.58
N GLY A 142 -11.81 -22.92 -6.09
CA GLY A 142 -12.05 -24.04 -5.20
C GLY A 142 -11.45 -23.77 -3.82
N LEU A 143 -12.21 -23.96 -2.76
CA LEU A 143 -11.72 -23.96 -1.39
C LEU A 143 -11.63 -25.39 -0.86
N PRO A 144 -10.58 -25.73 -0.08
CA PRO A 144 -10.51 -27.04 0.55
C PRO A 144 -11.66 -27.22 1.53
N ASP A 145 -12.16 -28.44 1.62
CA ASP A 145 -13.24 -28.79 2.53
C ASP A 145 -12.77 -28.85 3.99
N THR A 146 -12.79 -27.70 4.66
CA THR A 146 -12.48 -27.52 6.08
C THR A 146 -13.72 -27.08 6.85
N SER A 147 -13.76 -27.31 8.16
CA SER A 147 -14.87 -26.84 9.01
C SER A 147 -15.07 -25.32 8.94
N GLU A 148 -13.98 -24.57 8.80
CA GLU A 148 -14.00 -23.12 8.65
C GLU A 148 -14.60 -22.71 7.30
N ASN A 149 -14.15 -23.32 6.19
CA ASN A 149 -14.67 -23.00 4.86
C ASN A 149 -16.14 -23.44 4.69
N ARG A 150 -16.56 -24.54 5.31
CA ARG A 150 -17.98 -24.93 5.41
C ARG A 150 -18.81 -23.85 6.10
N SER A 151 -18.29 -23.31 7.20
CA SER A 151 -18.95 -22.25 7.97
C SER A 151 -19.02 -20.94 7.16
N LEU A 152 -17.93 -20.61 6.44
CA LEU A 152 -17.91 -19.48 5.50
C LEU A 152 -18.98 -19.65 4.42
N PHE A 153 -19.03 -20.80 3.74
CA PHE A 153 -20.03 -21.10 2.70
C PHE A 153 -21.47 -21.00 3.22
N PHE A 154 -21.71 -21.48 4.44
CA PHE A 154 -23.02 -21.36 5.08
C PHE A 154 -23.40 -19.88 5.29
N ALA A 155 -22.45 -19.05 5.73
CA ALA A 155 -22.65 -17.64 6.01
C ALA A 155 -22.36 -16.69 4.82
N LEU A 156 -22.16 -17.22 3.60
CA LEU A 156 -21.64 -16.45 2.46
C LEU A 156 -22.72 -15.61 1.78
N GLU A 157 -22.94 -14.40 2.27
CA GLU A 157 -23.90 -13.45 1.70
C GLU A 157 -23.22 -12.14 1.30
N GLY A 158 -23.80 -11.46 0.31
CA GLY A 158 -23.32 -10.16 -0.17
C GLY A 158 -22.23 -10.28 -1.22
N ASP A 159 -21.19 -9.46 -1.07
CA ASP A 159 -20.18 -9.23 -2.09
C ASP A 159 -18.91 -10.06 -1.86
N LEU A 160 -18.31 -10.52 -2.95
CA LEU A 160 -17.01 -11.20 -3.03
C LEU A 160 -16.08 -10.32 -3.85
N THR A 161 -14.83 -10.18 -3.40
CA THR A 161 -13.83 -9.38 -4.11
C THR A 161 -12.72 -10.28 -4.64
N LEU A 162 -12.43 -10.21 -5.93
CA LEU A 162 -11.33 -10.92 -6.57
C LEU A 162 -10.29 -9.90 -7.03
N GLU A 163 -9.10 -9.96 -6.47
CA GLU A 163 -7.96 -9.16 -6.90
C GLU A 163 -7.19 -9.94 -7.97
N LEU A 164 -6.81 -9.24 -9.03
CA LEU A 164 -6.03 -9.78 -10.13
C LEU A 164 -4.58 -9.28 -10.06
N SER A 165 -3.69 -9.91 -10.83
CA SER A 165 -2.26 -9.64 -10.85
C SER A 165 -1.89 -8.25 -11.35
N ASP A 166 -2.78 -7.58 -12.07
CA ASP A 166 -2.63 -6.20 -12.50
C ASP A 166 -3.05 -5.19 -11.41
N GLY A 167 -3.61 -5.66 -10.29
CA GLY A 167 -4.11 -4.83 -9.19
C GLY A 167 -5.60 -4.47 -9.31
N VAL A 168 -6.28 -4.88 -10.40
CA VAL A 168 -7.73 -4.69 -10.54
C VAL A 168 -8.46 -5.55 -9.53
N ARG A 169 -9.43 -4.95 -8.84
CA ARG A 169 -10.35 -5.66 -7.93
C ARG A 169 -11.72 -5.77 -8.57
N ARG A 170 -12.13 -6.99 -8.90
CA ARG A 170 -13.48 -7.29 -9.39
C ARG A 170 -14.41 -7.60 -8.21
N ILE A 171 -15.61 -7.03 -8.23
CA ILE A 171 -16.64 -7.21 -7.21
C ILE A 171 -17.74 -8.09 -7.81
N PHE A 172 -18.11 -9.14 -7.09
CA PHE A 172 -19.18 -10.06 -7.44
C PHE A 172 -20.21 -10.13 -6.33
N ARG A 173 -21.48 -10.33 -6.66
CA ARG A 173 -22.56 -10.48 -5.68
C ARG A 173 -23.12 -11.88 -5.72
N VAL A 174 -23.15 -12.56 -4.57
CA VAL A 174 -23.69 -13.91 -4.45
C VAL A 174 -25.14 -13.93 -4.94
N SER A 175 -25.42 -14.75 -5.94
CA SER A 175 -26.72 -14.83 -6.61
C SER A 175 -27.40 -16.19 -6.43
N ARG A 176 -26.61 -17.27 -6.37
CA ARG A 176 -27.14 -18.64 -6.24
C ARG A 176 -26.24 -19.52 -5.40
N ARG A 177 -26.84 -20.45 -4.67
CA ARG A 177 -26.16 -21.58 -4.03
C ARG A 177 -26.78 -22.89 -4.47
N SER A 178 -25.97 -23.90 -4.72
CA SER A 178 -26.41 -25.23 -5.13
C SER A 178 -25.44 -26.30 -4.61
N ARG A 179 -25.87 -27.56 -4.73
CA ARG A 179 -24.98 -28.71 -4.60
C ARG A 179 -25.07 -29.52 -5.87
N VAL A 180 -23.91 -29.99 -6.34
CA VAL A 180 -23.79 -30.77 -7.57
C VAL A 180 -22.85 -31.95 -7.33
N PRO A 181 -22.97 -33.04 -8.10
CA PRO A 181 -21.98 -34.10 -8.06
C PRO A 181 -20.58 -33.57 -8.32
N ALA A 182 -19.58 -34.11 -7.62
CA ALA A 182 -18.19 -33.77 -7.91
C ALA A 182 -17.85 -34.08 -9.38
N GLY A 183 -17.29 -33.11 -10.09
CA GLY A 183 -16.95 -33.24 -11.52
C GLY A 183 -18.02 -32.74 -12.50
N ASP A 184 -19.15 -32.22 -12.03
CA ASP A 184 -20.12 -31.54 -12.91
C ASP A 184 -19.47 -30.32 -13.59
N GLU A 185 -19.59 -30.22 -14.92
CA GLU A 185 -19.03 -29.13 -15.71
C GLU A 185 -19.96 -27.91 -15.80
N GLN A 186 -21.24 -28.06 -15.44
CA GLN A 186 -22.23 -26.98 -15.54
C GLN A 186 -21.82 -25.70 -14.78
N PRO A 187 -21.23 -25.76 -13.56
CA PRO A 187 -20.73 -24.59 -12.85
C PRO A 187 -19.47 -23.95 -13.44
N LEU A 188 -18.79 -24.66 -14.37
CA LEU A 188 -17.52 -24.23 -14.98
C LEU A 188 -17.72 -23.42 -16.26
N ALA A 189 -18.97 -23.32 -16.74
CA ALA A 189 -19.32 -22.63 -17.97
C ALA A 189 -18.82 -21.18 -17.98
N GLN A 190 -18.22 -20.77 -19.10
CA GLN A 190 -17.62 -19.44 -19.32
C GLN A 190 -18.54 -18.51 -20.14
N SER A 191 -19.86 -18.69 -20.04
CA SER A 191 -20.82 -17.98 -20.91
C SER A 191 -21.16 -16.56 -20.44
N ARG A 192 -20.91 -16.24 -19.17
CA ARG A 192 -21.25 -14.93 -18.57
C ARG A 192 -20.23 -14.49 -17.53
N PRO A 193 -19.97 -13.18 -17.39
CA PRO A 193 -19.11 -12.63 -16.34
C PRO A 193 -19.62 -13.01 -14.95
N SER A 194 -18.87 -13.87 -14.25
CA SER A 194 -19.28 -14.40 -12.95
C SER A 194 -18.09 -14.93 -12.15
N LEU A 195 -18.35 -15.32 -10.90
CA LEU A 195 -17.43 -16.04 -10.05
C LEU A 195 -18.15 -17.27 -9.49
N THR A 196 -17.60 -18.45 -9.75
CA THR A 196 -18.06 -19.71 -9.15
C THR A 196 -17.10 -20.11 -8.04
N LEU A 197 -17.57 -20.13 -6.80
CA LEU A 197 -16.82 -20.63 -5.65
C LEU A 197 -17.29 -22.05 -5.30
N ILE A 198 -16.37 -23.00 -5.23
CA ILE A 198 -16.65 -24.42 -5.00
C ILE A 198 -15.98 -24.89 -3.72
N LEU A 199 -16.74 -25.51 -2.82
CA LEU A 199 -16.15 -26.26 -1.70
C LEU A 199 -15.77 -27.66 -2.20
N LEU A 200 -14.48 -27.93 -2.24
CA LEU A 200 -13.89 -29.13 -2.83
C LEU A 200 -14.02 -30.33 -1.90
N ASP A 201 -15.18 -30.97 -1.92
CA ASP A 201 -15.39 -32.32 -1.38
C ASP A 201 -15.28 -33.38 -2.50
N ARG A 202 -14.99 -34.63 -2.12
CA ARG A 202 -14.74 -35.74 -3.06
C ARG A 202 -16.02 -36.29 -3.70
N GLN A 203 -17.18 -36.08 -3.09
CA GLN A 203 -18.44 -36.68 -3.54
C GLN A 203 -19.41 -35.62 -4.06
N GLU A 204 -19.57 -34.52 -3.33
CA GLU A 204 -20.55 -33.49 -3.64
C GLU A 204 -19.91 -32.11 -3.52
N TRP A 205 -19.96 -31.32 -4.59
CA TRP A 205 -19.51 -29.95 -4.57
C TRP A 205 -20.61 -29.04 -4.06
N GLN A 206 -20.30 -28.23 -3.04
CA GLN A 206 -21.12 -27.07 -2.71
C GLN A 206 -20.67 -25.90 -3.59
N VAL A 207 -21.60 -25.32 -4.32
CA VAL A 207 -21.31 -24.30 -5.33
C VAL A 207 -22.02 -23.01 -4.94
N VAL A 208 -21.28 -21.91 -4.98
CA VAL A 208 -21.81 -20.55 -4.89
C VAL A 208 -21.49 -19.83 -6.19
N GLU A 209 -22.54 -19.42 -6.90
CA GLU A 209 -22.42 -18.55 -8.06
C GLU A 209 -22.61 -17.10 -7.62
N ALA A 210 -21.76 -16.21 -8.12
CA ALA A 210 -21.84 -14.78 -7.89
C ALA A 210 -21.76 -14.03 -9.23
N ASP A 211 -22.67 -13.08 -9.41
CA ASP A 211 -22.75 -12.28 -10.63
C ASP A 211 -21.80 -11.08 -10.53
N PHE A 212 -21.20 -10.68 -11.66
CA PHE A 212 -20.35 -9.50 -11.70
C PHE A 212 -21.13 -8.23 -11.35
N ALA A 213 -20.66 -7.48 -10.35
CA ALA A 213 -21.29 -6.27 -9.86
C ALA A 213 -20.50 -4.99 -10.22
N GLY A 214 -19.19 -5.11 -10.45
CA GLY A 214 -18.34 -3.98 -10.84
C GLY A 214 -16.86 -4.27 -10.67
N GLN A 215 -16.01 -3.27 -10.93
CA GLN A 215 -14.58 -3.36 -10.69
C GLN A 215 -14.02 -2.03 -10.17
N ILE A 216 -12.91 -2.13 -9.46
CA ILE A 216 -12.09 -1.02 -8.97
C ILE A 216 -10.71 -1.19 -9.61
N GLU A 217 -10.30 -0.21 -10.40
CA GLU A 217 -8.97 -0.19 -11.00
C GLU A 217 -7.93 0.23 -9.95
N PRO A 218 -6.71 -0.33 -10.02
CA PRO A 218 -5.63 0.10 -9.15
C PRO A 218 -5.32 1.55 -9.50
N THR A 219 -5.27 2.40 -8.48
CA THR A 219 -4.69 3.73 -8.66
C THR A 219 -3.20 3.52 -8.98
N PRO A 220 -2.70 3.95 -10.14
CA PRO A 220 -1.27 3.87 -10.40
C PRO A 220 -0.52 4.54 -9.25
N ALA A 221 0.62 3.98 -8.86
CA ALA A 221 1.49 4.59 -7.86
C ALA A 221 1.99 5.92 -8.42
N ALA A 222 1.22 6.98 -8.19
CA ALA A 222 1.63 8.33 -8.51
C ALA A 222 2.80 8.68 -7.59
N GLY A 223 3.61 9.65 -8.01
CA GLY A 223 4.38 10.47 -7.09
C GLY A 223 3.43 11.17 -6.09
N PRO A 224 3.73 12.39 -5.62
CA PRO A 224 2.79 13.07 -4.72
C PRO A 224 1.38 13.11 -5.34
N ALA A 225 0.43 12.36 -4.75
CA ALA A 225 -0.94 12.30 -5.21
C ALA A 225 -1.59 13.67 -4.93
N ILE A 226 -2.07 14.30 -5.99
CA ILE A 226 -2.61 15.66 -5.93
C ILE A 226 -4.13 15.54 -5.97
N GLY A 227 -4.80 16.09 -4.95
CA GLY A 227 -6.26 16.21 -5.02
C GLY A 227 -6.69 17.20 -6.09
N LEU A 228 -7.90 17.07 -6.62
CA LEU A 228 -8.51 18.13 -7.42
C LEU A 228 -8.44 19.47 -6.66
N GLN A 229 -8.23 20.56 -7.39
CA GLN A 229 -8.07 21.93 -6.88
C GLN A 229 -6.84 22.16 -6.00
N GLN A 230 -5.92 21.20 -5.89
CA GLN A 230 -4.67 21.39 -5.15
C GLN A 230 -3.53 21.80 -6.10
N PRO A 231 -2.90 22.97 -5.89
CA PRO A 231 -1.77 23.39 -6.70
C PRO A 231 -0.51 22.60 -6.36
N VAL A 232 0.25 22.21 -7.37
CA VAL A 232 1.55 21.56 -7.21
C VAL A 232 2.61 22.24 -8.06
N GLN A 233 3.78 22.41 -7.45
CA GLN A 233 4.95 22.94 -8.11
C GLN A 233 5.65 21.83 -8.91
N VAL A 234 5.79 22.03 -10.22
CA VAL A 234 6.54 21.17 -11.14
C VAL A 234 7.58 22.05 -11.84
N GLY A 235 8.82 22.00 -11.33
CA GLY A 235 9.87 22.90 -11.79
C GLY A 235 9.48 24.37 -11.57
N ASP A 236 9.47 25.15 -12.65
CA ASP A 236 9.17 26.59 -12.65
C ASP A 236 7.68 26.92 -12.83
N VAL A 237 6.82 25.89 -12.77
CA VAL A 237 5.39 26.02 -13.06
C VAL A 237 4.58 25.47 -11.90
N ARG A 238 3.49 26.15 -11.57
CA ARG A 238 2.48 25.65 -10.64
C ARG A 238 1.28 25.16 -11.42
N VAL A 239 0.97 23.87 -11.28
CA VAL A 239 -0.12 23.20 -12.00
C VAL A 239 -1.23 22.87 -10.99
N THR A 240 -2.47 23.18 -11.34
CA THR A 240 -3.66 22.84 -10.56
C THR A 240 -4.62 22.08 -11.47
N VAL A 241 -4.98 20.86 -11.11
CA VAL A 241 -6.05 20.12 -11.81
C VAL A 241 -7.38 20.63 -11.28
N LEU A 242 -8.19 21.25 -12.13
CA LEU A 242 -9.45 21.85 -11.75
C LEU A 242 -10.57 20.80 -11.73
N GLU A 243 -10.67 20.03 -12.81
CA GLU A 243 -11.72 19.05 -13.02
C GLU A 243 -11.23 17.93 -13.96
N GLY A 244 -11.79 16.74 -13.81
CA GLY A 244 -11.65 15.66 -14.79
C GLY A 244 -13.00 15.00 -15.00
N HIS A 245 -13.42 14.83 -16.25
CA HIS A 245 -14.69 14.19 -16.58
C HIS A 245 -14.62 13.36 -17.86
N ALA A 246 -15.52 12.40 -17.99
CA ALA A 246 -15.60 11.49 -19.13
C ALA A 246 -16.86 11.77 -19.95
N ALA A 247 -16.72 11.96 -21.26
CA ALA A 247 -17.84 12.11 -22.18
C ALA A 247 -17.97 10.87 -23.07
N ARG A 248 -19.18 10.32 -23.14
CA ARG A 248 -19.54 9.19 -24.02
C ARG A 248 -20.38 9.69 -25.19
N GLY A 249 -20.15 9.14 -26.38
CA GLY A 249 -21.04 9.32 -27.53
C GLY A 249 -20.94 10.65 -28.27
N GLY A 250 -19.75 11.26 -28.35
CA GLY A 250 -19.50 12.43 -29.19
C GLY A 250 -19.42 12.09 -30.69
N GLU A 251 -19.69 13.08 -31.54
CA GLU A 251 -19.50 12.96 -33.00
C GLU A 251 -18.06 12.51 -33.30
N GLY A 252 -17.92 11.46 -34.12
CA GLY A 252 -16.61 10.92 -34.52
C GLY A 252 -15.98 9.92 -33.56
N LEU A 253 -16.60 9.59 -32.42
CA LEU A 253 -16.10 8.56 -31.52
C LEU A 253 -16.61 7.16 -31.90
N PRO A 254 -15.73 6.14 -31.95
CA PRO A 254 -16.14 4.76 -32.14
C PRO A 254 -17.13 4.29 -31.06
N VAL A 255 -18.00 3.35 -31.43
CA VAL A 255 -18.90 2.71 -30.47
C VAL A 255 -18.08 2.02 -29.38
N GLY A 256 -18.35 2.34 -28.13
CA GLY A 256 -17.61 1.83 -26.97
C GLY A 256 -16.42 2.68 -26.52
N ALA A 257 -16.09 3.76 -27.24
CA ALA A 257 -15.05 4.70 -26.82
C ALA A 257 -15.59 5.76 -25.85
N VAL A 258 -14.69 6.31 -25.03
CA VAL A 258 -14.93 7.45 -24.13
C VAL A 258 -13.82 8.47 -24.31
N VAL A 259 -14.14 9.75 -24.21
CA VAL A 259 -13.13 10.82 -24.13
C VAL A 259 -13.04 11.28 -22.70
N TYR A 260 -11.82 11.34 -22.17
CA TYR A 260 -11.52 11.97 -20.90
C TYR A 260 -11.05 13.40 -21.13
N PHE A 261 -11.71 14.34 -20.48
CA PHE A 261 -11.32 15.74 -20.40
C PHE A 261 -10.68 15.98 -19.05
N VAL A 262 -9.54 16.68 -19.05
CA VAL A 262 -8.86 17.14 -17.83
C VAL A 262 -8.66 18.64 -17.97
N GLU A 263 -9.28 19.39 -17.07
CA GLU A 263 -9.12 20.84 -16.98
C GLU A 263 -8.03 21.18 -15.99
N LEU A 264 -7.14 22.07 -16.39
CA LEU A 264 -5.94 22.40 -15.62
C LEU A 264 -5.59 23.88 -15.75
N ALA A 265 -5.18 24.46 -14.63
CA ALA A 265 -4.62 25.80 -14.55
C ALA A 265 -3.11 25.69 -14.40
N VAL A 266 -2.39 26.43 -15.24
CA VAL A 266 -0.93 26.43 -15.28
C VAL A 266 -0.44 27.85 -15.03
N GLU A 267 0.24 28.07 -13.91
CA GLU A 267 0.81 29.36 -13.51
C GLU A 267 2.34 29.30 -13.66
N ASN A 268 2.90 30.15 -14.51
CA ASN A 268 4.34 30.32 -14.62
C ASN A 268 4.87 31.09 -13.41
N THR A 269 5.75 30.47 -12.63
CA THR A 269 6.33 31.08 -11.42
C THR A 269 7.75 31.63 -11.65
N SER A 270 8.26 31.53 -12.88
CA SER A 270 9.57 32.07 -13.25
C SER A 270 9.49 33.48 -13.85
N SER A 271 10.65 34.11 -13.98
CA SER A 271 10.83 35.37 -14.71
C SER A 271 10.97 35.19 -16.23
N SER A 272 11.02 33.94 -16.71
CA SER A 272 11.22 33.61 -18.12
C SER A 272 9.88 33.19 -18.76
N PRO A 273 9.62 33.50 -20.04
CA PRO A 273 8.43 33.00 -20.72
C PRO A 273 8.37 31.46 -20.71
N LEU A 274 7.19 30.91 -20.42
CA LEU A 274 6.94 29.48 -20.46
C LEU A 274 6.63 29.05 -21.90
N SER A 275 7.38 28.07 -22.42
CA SER A 275 7.01 27.40 -23.68
C SER A 275 6.00 26.29 -23.41
N THR A 276 4.90 26.28 -24.16
CA THR A 276 3.87 25.24 -24.07
C THR A 276 4.29 23.95 -24.78
N ASP A 277 5.30 24.00 -25.65
CA ASP A 277 5.73 22.84 -26.45
C ASP A 277 6.38 21.74 -25.60
N GLY A 278 6.81 22.07 -24.39
CA GLY A 278 7.38 21.13 -23.42
C GLY A 278 6.35 20.50 -22.47
N LEU A 279 5.07 20.88 -22.55
CA LEU A 279 4.04 20.36 -21.66
C LEU A 279 3.52 19.02 -22.21
N VAL A 280 3.94 17.92 -21.58
CA VAL A 280 3.50 16.57 -21.92
C VAL A 280 2.48 16.11 -20.89
N MET A 281 1.33 15.66 -21.36
CA MET A 281 0.27 15.08 -20.55
C MET A 281 0.02 13.66 -21.05
N GLU A 282 0.14 12.68 -20.16
CA GLU A 282 -0.14 11.28 -20.45
C GLU A 282 -1.27 10.82 -19.54
N LEU A 283 -2.24 10.11 -20.11
CA LEU A 283 -3.30 9.47 -19.34
C LEU A 283 -2.87 8.02 -19.10
N LEU A 284 -2.61 7.66 -17.86
CA LEU A 284 -2.31 6.27 -17.51
C LEU A 284 -3.57 5.57 -17.03
N ASP A 285 -3.88 4.42 -17.63
CA ASP A 285 -4.95 3.54 -17.12
C ASP A 285 -4.44 2.60 -16.01
N GLY A 286 -5.34 1.86 -15.38
CA GLY A 286 -5.01 0.90 -14.32
C GLY A 286 -4.14 -0.28 -14.78
N ALA A 287 -4.03 -0.53 -16.09
CA ALA A 287 -3.15 -1.54 -16.67
C ALA A 287 -1.77 -0.96 -17.06
N GLY A 288 -1.56 0.34 -16.88
CA GLY A 288 -0.32 1.04 -17.22
C GLY A 288 -0.19 1.42 -18.70
N ASN A 289 -1.28 1.36 -19.47
CA ASN A 289 -1.30 1.90 -20.84
C ASN A 289 -1.31 3.43 -20.79
N ARG A 290 -0.70 4.06 -21.81
CA ARG A 290 -0.57 5.51 -21.97
C ARG A 290 -1.31 5.98 -23.22
#